data_AF-A0A645HSV7-F1
#
_entry.id   AF-A0A645HSV7-F1
#
_cell.length_a   1.000
_cell.length_b   1.000
_cell.length_c   1.000
_cell.angle_alpha   90.00
_cell.angle_beta   90.00
_cell.angle_gamma   90.00
#
_symmetry.space_group_name_H-M   'P 1'
#
loop_
_entity.id
_entity.type
_entity.pdbx_description
1 polymer ?
#
loop_
_entity_poly.entity_id
_entity_poly.type
_entity_poly.pdbx_seq_one_letter_code
_entity_poly.pdbx_strand_id
1 'polypeptide(L)'
;MRAGLAQSAGALLHYQWPGNIRELRNMMERLALFLSVEPMPQLNEHLLQQILPELAENESPSYPSPSATPQQVLAQFNGDKRAAARYLGVSRTTFWRRLKE
;
A
#
# COMPACT_ATOMS: atom_id res chain seq x y z
N MET A 1 5.98 -23.81 0.89
CA MET A 1 4.88 -22.86 0.59
C MET A 1 3.79 -22.76 1.69
N ARG A 2 3.01 -23.82 1.98
CA ARG A 2 1.84 -23.74 2.91
C ARG A 2 2.15 -23.29 4.34
N ALA A 3 3.27 -23.72 4.93
CA ALA A 3 3.60 -23.41 6.33
C ALA A 3 4.08 -21.96 6.55
N GLY A 4 4.80 -21.37 5.59
CA GLY A 4 5.31 -19.99 5.70
C GLY A 4 4.20 -18.94 5.53
N LEU A 5 3.29 -19.15 4.58
CA LEU A 5 2.10 -18.31 4.41
C LEU A 5 1.15 -18.39 5.61
N ALA A 6 0.98 -19.56 6.22
CA ALA A 6 0.16 -19.72 7.42
C ALA A 6 0.72 -18.95 8.63
N GLN A 7 2.06 -18.95 8.81
CA GLN A 7 2.72 -18.16 9.85
C GLN A 7 2.62 -16.65 9.59
N SER A 8 2.60 -16.26 8.31
CA SER A 8 2.49 -14.86 7.87
C SER A 8 1.05 -14.33 7.86
N ALA A 9 0.06 -15.21 8.00
CA ALA A 9 -1.35 -14.88 7.82
C ALA A 9 -1.84 -13.82 8.82
N GLY A 10 -1.32 -13.83 10.05
CA GLY A 10 -1.65 -12.84 11.06
C GLY A 10 -1.32 -11.41 10.61
N ALA A 11 -0.11 -11.19 10.08
CA ALA A 11 0.31 -9.87 9.59
C ALA A 11 -0.52 -9.41 8.37
N LEU A 12 -0.81 -10.34 7.46
CA LEU A 12 -1.61 -10.06 6.26
C LEU A 12 -3.08 -9.73 6.57
N LEU A 13 -3.64 -10.37 7.60
CA LEU A 13 -5.02 -10.16 8.04
C LEU A 13 -5.20 -8.90 8.90
N HIS A 14 -4.18 -8.47 9.64
CA HIS A 14 -4.24 -7.27 10.48
C HIS A 14 -3.90 -5.97 9.74
N TYR A 15 -3.39 -6.06 8.51
CA TYR A 15 -3.10 -4.87 7.72
C TYR A 15 -4.40 -4.19 7.27
N GLN A 16 -4.54 -2.88 7.48
CA GLN A 16 -5.79 -2.14 7.24
C GLN A 16 -6.13 -1.89 5.76
N TRP A 17 -5.33 -2.43 4.82
CA TRP A 17 -5.53 -2.39 3.37
C TRP A 17 -6.15 -1.08 2.87
N PRO A 18 -5.38 0.01 2.89
CA PRO A 18 -5.94 1.34 2.90
C PRO A 18 -6.44 1.82 1.51
N GLY A 19 -6.19 1.01 0.46
CA GLY A 19 -7.01 0.95 -0.77
C GLY A 19 -6.26 0.41 -2.00
N ASN A 20 -6.70 -0.62 -2.76
CA ASN A 20 -7.87 -1.48 -2.64
C ASN A 20 -7.88 -2.69 -3.65
N ILE A 21 -6.73 -3.24 -4.05
CA ILE A 21 -6.50 -4.48 -4.89
C ILE A 21 -5.16 -4.34 -5.62
N ARG A 22 -4.78 -3.11 -6.02
CA ARG A 22 -3.48 -2.87 -6.70
C ARG A 22 -2.29 -3.14 -5.80
N GLU A 23 -2.34 -2.74 -4.53
CA GLU A 23 -1.28 -3.08 -3.58
C GLU A 23 -1.23 -4.58 -3.30
N LEU A 24 -2.38 -5.21 -3.09
CA LEU A 24 -2.46 -6.67 -2.97
C LEU A 24 -1.87 -7.38 -4.21
N ARG A 25 -2.18 -6.88 -5.41
CA ARG A 25 -1.62 -7.39 -6.67
C ARG A 25 -0.11 -7.24 -6.71
N ASN A 26 0.40 -6.03 -6.48
CA ASN A 26 1.83 -5.76 -6.49
C ASN A 26 2.57 -6.63 -5.45
N MET A 27 1.98 -6.80 -4.27
CA MET A 27 2.50 -7.65 -3.21
C MET A 27 2.52 -9.13 -3.63
N MET A 28 1.40 -9.63 -4.17
CA MET A 28 1.29 -11.01 -4.65
C MET A 28 2.24 -11.30 -5.82
N GLU A 29 2.44 -10.33 -6.72
CA GLU A 29 3.40 -10.43 -7.83
C GLU A 29 4.84 -10.55 -7.32
N ARG A 30 5.24 -9.73 -6.35
CA ARG A 30 6.57 -9.83 -5.72
C ARG A 30 6.77 -11.17 -5.00
N LEU A 31 5.77 -11.63 -4.26
CA LEU A 31 5.81 -12.94 -3.59
C LEU A 31 5.90 -14.09 -4.59
N ALA A 32 5.14 -14.04 -5.68
CA ALA A 32 5.18 -15.07 -6.72
C ALA A 32 6.55 -15.12 -7.39
N LEU A 33 7.13 -13.99 -7.77
CA LEU A 33 8.48 -13.92 -8.33
C LEU A 33 9.52 -14.52 -7.38
N PHE A 34 9.44 -14.18 -6.09
CA PHE A 34 10.38 -14.67 -5.10
C PHE A 34 10.27 -16.18 -4.87
N LEU A 35 9.04 -16.72 -4.85
CA LEU A 35 8.78 -18.16 -4.73
C LEU A 35 9.10 -18.95 -6.01
N SER A 36 9.40 -18.28 -7.12
CA SER A 36 9.75 -18.90 -8.40
C SER A 36 11.25 -19.23 -8.51
N VAL A 37 12.07 -18.80 -7.55
CA VAL A 37 13.52 -19.03 -7.55
C VAL A 37 13.84 -20.40 -6.93
N GLU A 38 14.76 -21.14 -7.55
CA GLU A 38 15.28 -22.42 -7.04
C GLU A 38 16.70 -22.27 -6.47
N PRO A 39 17.00 -22.81 -5.28
CA PRO A 39 16.09 -23.57 -4.42
C PRO A 39 15.00 -22.70 -3.81
N MET A 40 13.76 -23.24 -3.71
CA MET A 40 12.62 -22.51 -3.16
C MET A 40 12.95 -21.91 -1.77
N PRO A 41 12.91 -20.57 -1.62
CA PRO A 41 13.21 -19.93 -0.36
C PRO A 41 12.13 -20.20 0.69
N GLN A 42 12.54 -20.37 1.94
CA GLN A 42 11.62 -20.50 3.06
C GLN A 42 11.05 -19.13 3.44
N LEU A 43 9.72 -18.99 3.34
CA LEU A 43 9.03 -17.79 3.82
C LEU A 43 9.04 -17.76 5.35
N ASN A 44 9.57 -16.69 5.93
CA ASN A 44 9.46 -16.34 7.35
C ASN A 44 9.12 -14.85 7.50
N GLU A 45 8.76 -14.40 8.69
CA GLU A 45 8.29 -13.03 8.94
C GLU A 45 9.34 -11.97 8.59
N HIS A 46 10.61 -12.21 8.93
CA HIS A 46 11.70 -11.27 8.65
C HIS A 46 11.91 -11.09 7.13
N LEU A 47 11.88 -12.18 6.37
CA LEU A 47 12.00 -12.15 4.92
C LEU A 47 10.77 -11.51 4.27
N LEU A 48 9.59 -11.74 4.84
CA LEU A 48 8.36 -11.09 4.39
C LEU A 48 8.45 -9.57 4.53
N GLN A 49 8.98 -9.07 5.65
CA GLN A 49 9.23 -7.65 5.87
C GLN A 49 10.30 -7.07 4.92
N GLN A 50 11.29 -7.86 4.51
CA GLN A 50 12.28 -7.43 3.50
C GLN A 50 11.68 -7.30 2.10
N ILE A 51 10.79 -8.23 1.72
CA ILE A 51 10.14 -8.24 0.40
C ILE A 51 9.02 -7.19 0.36
N LEU A 52 8.37 -6.97 1.50
CA LEU A 52 7.19 -6.14 1.71
C LEU A 52 7.42 -5.20 2.90
N PRO A 53 8.28 -4.18 2.76
CA PRO A 53 8.56 -3.22 3.83
C PRO A 53 7.30 -2.48 4.28
N GLU A 54 6.33 -2.30 3.38
CA GLU A 54 4.98 -1.82 3.68
C GLU A 54 4.25 -2.60 4.79
N LEU A 55 4.58 -3.87 5.07
CA LEU A 55 4.00 -4.62 6.20
C LEU A 55 4.70 -4.31 7.55
N ALA A 56 5.93 -3.80 7.53
CA ALA A 56 6.71 -3.49 8.74
C ALA A 56 6.43 -2.07 9.26
N GLU A 57 6.16 -1.14 8.35
CA GLU A 57 5.79 0.22 8.71
C GLU A 57 4.31 0.24 9.13
N ASN A 58 4.07 0.24 10.44
CA ASN A 58 2.75 0.43 11.05
C ASN A 58 2.17 1.85 10.78
N GLU A 59 2.86 2.66 9.96
CA GLU A 59 2.29 3.81 9.31
C GLU A 59 1.37 3.31 8.19
N SER A 60 0.19 2.84 8.58
CA SER A 60 -0.95 2.84 7.68
C SER A 60 -0.95 4.23 7.03
N PRO A 61 -0.78 4.35 5.70
CA PRO A 61 -0.98 5.63 5.07
C PRO A 61 -2.38 6.05 5.50
N SER A 62 -2.48 7.17 6.21
CA SER A 62 -3.76 7.72 6.63
C SER A 62 -4.41 8.24 5.37
N TYR A 63 -5.08 7.35 4.63
CA TYR A 63 -5.92 7.81 3.54
C TYR A 63 -7.06 8.57 4.22
N PRO A 64 -7.27 9.84 3.88
CA PRO A 64 -8.38 10.59 4.42
C PRO A 64 -9.67 9.85 4.10
N SER A 65 -10.56 9.88 5.08
CA SER A 65 -11.95 9.47 4.91
C SER A 65 -12.50 10.01 3.58
N PRO A 66 -13.28 9.23 2.81
CA PRO A 66 -13.77 9.59 1.47
C PRO A 66 -14.65 10.84 1.42
N SER A 67 -14.83 11.56 2.54
CA SER A 67 -15.59 12.80 2.66
C SER A 67 -14.81 14.08 2.33
N ALA A 68 -13.48 14.05 2.27
CA ALA A 68 -12.69 15.25 1.97
C ALA A 68 -12.60 15.50 0.47
N THR A 69 -13.09 16.65 0.00
CA THR A 69 -13.00 17.02 -1.42
C THR A 69 -11.54 17.38 -1.80
N PRO A 70 -11.12 17.14 -3.06
CA PRO A 70 -9.78 17.51 -3.52
C PRO A 70 -9.44 18.98 -3.28
N GLN A 71 -10.43 19.88 -3.34
CA GLN A 71 -10.26 21.30 -3.05
C GLN A 71 -9.96 21.56 -1.56
N GLN A 72 -10.64 20.88 -0.63
CA GLN A 72 -10.40 21.00 0.81
C GLN A 72 -8.99 20.54 1.18
N VAL A 73 -8.56 19.41 0.62
CA VAL A 73 -7.20 18.92 0.83
C VAL A 73 -6.18 19.88 0.24
N LEU A 74 -6.42 20.44 -0.95
CA LEU A 74 -5.50 21.41 -1.54
C LEU A 74 -5.31 22.65 -0.67
N ALA A 75 -6.40 23.13 -0.05
CA ALA A 75 -6.37 24.25 0.88
C ALA A 75 -5.58 23.91 2.16
N GLN A 76 -5.75 22.71 2.70
CA GLN A 76 -5.03 22.25 3.88
C GLN A 76 -3.50 22.19 3.67
N PHE A 77 -3.07 21.88 2.45
CA PHE A 77 -1.65 21.82 2.08
C PHE A 77 -1.12 23.11 1.44
N ASN A 78 -1.76 24.26 1.66
CA ASN A 78 -1.34 25.57 1.12
C ASN A 78 -1.09 25.56 -0.41
N GLY A 79 -1.85 24.77 -1.16
CA GLY A 79 -1.70 24.65 -2.61
C GLY A 79 -0.62 23.67 -3.07
N ASP A 80 0.06 22.95 -2.16
CA ASP A 80 0.99 21.89 -2.54
C ASP A 80 0.23 20.67 -3.06
N LYS A 81 0.14 20.61 -4.40
CA LYS A 81 -0.54 19.55 -5.14
C LYS A 81 0.13 18.19 -5.00
N ARG A 82 1.44 18.12 -4.72
CA ARG A 82 2.14 16.85 -4.52
C ARG A 82 1.82 16.31 -3.14
N ALA A 83 1.87 17.17 -2.13
CA ALA A 83 1.50 16.80 -0.76
C ALA A 83 0.01 16.43 -0.67
N ALA A 84 -0.89 17.21 -1.28
CA ALA A 84 -2.31 16.93 -1.34
C ALA A 84 -2.66 15.61 -2.08
N ALA A 85 -2.01 15.34 -3.22
CA ALA A 85 -2.22 14.09 -3.96
C ALA A 85 -1.71 12.88 -3.17
N ARG A 86 -0.54 13.02 -2.52
CA ARG A 86 0.02 11.98 -1.64
C ARG A 86 -0.89 11.72 -0.45
N TYR A 87 -1.42 12.78 0.17
CA TYR A 87 -2.38 12.68 1.26
C TYR A 87 -3.64 11.91 0.84
N LEU A 88 -4.21 12.21 -0.33
CA LEU A 88 -5.35 11.48 -0.88
C LEU A 88 -5.01 10.10 -1.46
N GLY A 89 -3.74 9.69 -1.41
CA GLY A 89 -3.27 8.42 -1.94
C GLY A 89 -3.52 8.22 -3.43
N VAL A 90 -3.56 9.32 -4.20
CA VAL A 90 -3.76 9.31 -5.65
C VAL A 90 -2.56 9.89 -6.37
N SER A 91 -2.35 9.48 -7.63
CA SER A 91 -1.31 10.10 -8.46
C SER A 91 -1.61 11.59 -8.68
N ARG A 92 -0.57 12.39 -8.94
CA ARG A 92 -0.72 13.82 -9.26
C ARG A 92 -1.66 14.07 -10.43
N THR A 93 -1.65 13.20 -11.45
CA THR A 93 -2.54 13.31 -12.62
C THR A 93 -3.99 12.98 -12.26
N THR A 94 -4.21 11.98 -11.41
CA THR A 94 -5.53 11.64 -10.87
C THR A 94 -6.10 12.75 -9.99
N PHE A 95 -5.25 13.36 -9.15
CA PHE A 95 -5.63 14.50 -8.31
C PHE A 95 -6.08 15.70 -9.15
N TRP A 96 -5.34 16.04 -10.21
CA TRP A 96 -5.71 17.12 -11.13
C TRP A 96 -7.03 16.90 -11.86
N ARG A 97 -7.31 15.65 -12.24
CA ARG A 97 -8.59 15.30 -12.87
C ARG A 97 -9.75 15.55 -11.90
N ARG A 98 -9.62 15.10 -10.65
CA ARG A 98 -10.64 15.32 -9.61
C ARG A 98 -10.81 16.79 -9.20
N LEU A 99 -9.81 17.65 -9.42
CA LEU A 99 -9.91 19.08 -9.14
C LEU A 99 -10.66 19.86 -10.24
N LYS A 100 -10.74 19.28 -11.45
CA LYS A 100 -11.40 19.87 -12.63
C LYS A 100 -12.86 19.44 -12.80
N GLU A 101 -13.25 18.34 -12.16
CA GLU A 101 -14.64 17.92 -11.97
C GLU A 101 -15.32 18.78 -10.90
#